data_AF-A0A1I2FUX6-F1
#
_entry.id   AF-A0A1I2FUX6-F1
#
_cell.length_a   1.000
_cell.length_b   1.000
_cell.length_c   1.000
_cell.angle_alpha   90.00
_cell.angle_beta   90.00
_cell.angle_gamma   90.00
#
_symmetry.space_group_name_H-M   'P 1'
#
loop_
_entity.id
_entity.type
_entity.pdbx_description
1 polymer ?
#
loop_
_entity_poly.entity_id
_entity_poly.type
_entity_poly.pdbx_seq_one_letter_code
_entity_poly.pdbx_strand_id
1 'polypeptide(L)'
;MIAGPSHDDRSSLRFFAFYVGNGTLFLPRERGEDEVDYLDALVEPGPALGRLFSVYAHARAAELRGAPLGPGGPGRRAARWFRSTFRPAQTVEPPVQEAELAPGCGVPWLDAVARFAAALGEGRLAPEVLAGREYVSALTCDGTGAGSTLELIVAIFTNVLALTGDEATAVQRTAQHVRSLVDDDYVVEPPFTEEETALWL
;
A
#
# COMPACT_ATOMS: atom_id res chain seq x y z
N MET A 1 2.79 22.47 -0.12
CA MET A 1 2.64 21.47 -1.19
C MET A 1 3.82 20.52 -1.13
N ILE A 2 3.53 19.22 -1.09
CA ILE A 2 4.54 18.16 -1.15
C ILE A 2 4.94 17.97 -2.62
N ALA A 3 6.23 17.79 -2.91
CA ALA A 3 6.64 17.28 -4.21
C ALA A 3 6.14 15.84 -4.34
N GLY A 4 5.16 15.62 -5.22
CA GLY A 4 4.51 14.33 -5.40
C GLY A 4 5.42 13.26 -6.03
N PRO A 5 4.99 11.98 -6.03
CA PRO A 5 5.72 10.90 -6.66
C PRO A 5 5.81 11.08 -8.18
N SER A 6 6.92 10.65 -8.79
CA SER A 6 7.05 10.57 -10.24
C SER A 6 6.15 9.47 -10.85
N HIS A 7 6.02 9.43 -12.18
CA HIS A 7 5.37 8.33 -12.91
C HIS A 7 5.96 6.96 -12.51
N ASP A 8 7.30 6.84 -12.51
CA ASP A 8 7.99 5.60 -12.17
C ASP A 8 7.77 5.18 -10.70
N ASP A 9 7.71 6.16 -9.78
CA ASP A 9 7.41 5.91 -8.37
C ASP A 9 5.99 5.38 -8.17
N ARG A 10 5.00 6.02 -8.81
CA ARG A 10 3.59 5.59 -8.78
C ARG A 10 3.43 4.20 -9.38
N SER A 11 4.07 3.97 -10.52
CA SER A 11 4.11 2.67 -11.19
C SER A 11 4.68 1.59 -10.27
N SER A 12 5.81 1.85 -9.61
CA SER A 12 6.44 0.90 -8.70
C SER A 12 5.54 0.58 -7.49
N LEU A 13 4.89 1.60 -6.92
CA LEU A 13 3.97 1.44 -5.79
C LEU A 13 2.70 0.65 -6.13
N ARG A 14 2.06 0.94 -7.28
CA ARG A 14 0.87 0.19 -7.71
C ARG A 14 1.20 -1.27 -7.99
N PHE A 15 2.34 -1.56 -8.64
CA PHE A 15 2.78 -2.93 -8.85
C PHE A 15 3.06 -3.63 -7.51
N PHE A 16 3.65 -2.93 -6.55
CA PHE A 16 3.84 -3.46 -5.20
C PHE A 16 2.50 -3.80 -4.53
N ALA A 17 1.56 -2.86 -4.53
CA ALA A 17 0.21 -3.04 -4.01
C ALA A 17 -0.53 -4.21 -4.68
N PHE A 18 -0.40 -4.37 -6.00
CA PHE A 18 -0.93 -5.50 -6.76
C PHE A 18 -0.40 -6.83 -6.21
N TYR A 19 0.92 -7.02 -6.10
CA TYR A 19 1.46 -8.29 -5.60
C TYR A 19 1.08 -8.56 -4.14
N VAL A 20 0.99 -7.51 -3.33
CA VAL A 20 0.55 -7.61 -1.92
C VAL A 20 -0.90 -8.08 -1.84
N GLY A 21 -1.83 -7.41 -2.53
CA GLY A 21 -3.26 -7.71 -2.52
C GLY A 21 -3.64 -9.05 -3.18
N ASN A 22 -2.77 -9.59 -4.05
CA ASN A 22 -2.97 -10.89 -4.73
C ASN A 22 -2.39 -12.10 -3.99
N GLY A 23 -1.82 -11.94 -2.79
CA GLY A 23 -1.31 -13.13 -2.08
C GLY A 23 0.04 -13.63 -2.61
N THR A 24 0.80 -12.83 -3.35
CA THR A 24 2.03 -13.29 -4.03
C THR A 24 3.33 -12.69 -3.50
N LEU A 25 3.32 -11.52 -2.85
CA LEU A 25 4.53 -10.83 -2.34
C LEU A 25 5.75 -10.91 -3.30
N PHE A 26 5.57 -10.66 -4.60
CA PHE A 26 6.61 -10.75 -5.64
C PHE A 26 7.17 -12.16 -5.92
N LEU A 27 6.32 -13.19 -5.85
CA LEU A 27 6.65 -14.56 -6.28
C LEU A 27 6.02 -14.91 -7.61
N PRO A 28 6.83 -15.21 -8.64
CA PRO A 28 6.31 -15.77 -9.87
C PRO A 28 5.87 -17.24 -9.74
N ARG A 29 6.34 -18.00 -8.72
CA ARG A 29 6.26 -19.48 -8.74
C ARG A 29 6.17 -20.23 -7.40
N GLU A 30 6.21 -19.57 -6.25
CA GLU A 30 6.35 -20.27 -4.95
C GLU A 30 5.01 -20.73 -4.32
N ARG A 31 3.87 -20.59 -5.02
CA ARG A 31 2.56 -21.12 -4.56
C ARG A 31 2.57 -22.63 -4.24
N GLY A 32 3.54 -23.38 -4.77
CA GLY A 32 3.64 -24.83 -4.56
C GLY A 32 4.34 -25.28 -3.27
N GLU A 33 5.13 -24.41 -2.62
CA GLU A 33 5.88 -24.75 -1.40
C GLU A 33 5.60 -23.78 -0.24
N ASP A 34 4.97 -22.63 -0.51
CA ASP A 34 4.63 -21.57 0.46
C ASP A 34 3.11 -21.47 0.74
N GLU A 35 2.58 -22.50 1.39
CA GLU A 35 1.18 -22.63 1.81
C GLU A 35 0.80 -21.72 3.00
N VAL A 36 1.49 -20.59 3.22
CA VAL A 36 1.07 -19.63 4.25
C VAL A 36 0.12 -18.62 3.61
N ASP A 37 -1.16 -18.80 3.91
CA ASP A 37 -2.16 -17.78 3.63
C ASP A 37 -1.93 -16.58 4.57
N TYR A 38 -1.11 -15.64 4.09
CA TYR A 38 -0.82 -14.41 4.82
C TYR A 38 -1.92 -13.36 4.62
N LEU A 39 -2.86 -13.57 3.68
CA LEU A 39 -3.86 -12.56 3.34
C LEU A 39 -4.73 -12.26 4.55
N ASP A 40 -5.13 -13.28 5.31
CA ASP A 40 -5.84 -13.12 6.59
C ASP A 40 -5.12 -12.18 7.54
N ALA A 41 -3.81 -12.33 7.70
CA ALA A 41 -2.99 -11.45 8.54
C ALA A 41 -2.84 -10.02 7.98
N LEU A 42 -3.15 -9.81 6.70
CA LEU A 42 -3.15 -8.51 6.04
C LEU A 42 -4.54 -7.85 6.05
N VAL A 43 -5.63 -8.64 6.07
CA VAL A 43 -7.02 -8.15 6.10
C VAL A 43 -7.66 -8.09 7.48
N GLU A 44 -7.00 -8.61 8.51
CA GLU A 44 -7.36 -8.28 9.88
C GLU A 44 -7.00 -6.81 10.17
N PRO A 45 -7.94 -6.00 10.68
CA PRO A 45 -7.64 -4.62 11.05
C PRO A 45 -6.41 -4.53 11.97
N GLY A 46 -5.37 -3.84 11.53
CA GLY A 46 -4.12 -3.81 12.27
C GLY A 46 -2.94 -3.15 11.57
N PRO A 47 -1.76 -3.20 12.21
CA PRO A 47 -0.59 -2.46 11.76
C PRO A 47 0.16 -3.13 10.60
N ALA A 48 -0.23 -4.34 10.17
CA ALA A 48 0.52 -5.14 9.21
C ALA A 48 0.73 -4.41 7.88
N LEU A 49 -0.34 -3.87 7.29
CA LEU A 49 -0.29 -3.13 6.04
C LEU A 49 0.56 -1.85 6.15
N GLY A 50 0.36 -1.08 7.22
CA GLY A 50 1.12 0.13 7.50
C GLY A 50 2.62 -0.13 7.66
N ARG A 51 2.99 -1.18 8.40
CA ARG A 51 4.40 -1.59 8.56
C ARG A 51 5.01 -2.05 7.25
N LEU A 52 4.28 -2.82 6.45
CA LEU A 52 4.75 -3.28 5.14
C LEU A 52 5.08 -2.10 4.20
N PHE A 53 4.18 -1.13 4.09
CA PHE A 53 4.41 0.07 3.29
C PHE A 53 5.44 1.02 3.90
N SER A 54 5.61 1.03 5.23
CA SER A 54 6.71 1.75 5.90
C SER A 54 8.07 1.17 5.52
N VAL A 55 8.24 -0.17 5.54
CA VAL A 55 9.49 -0.80 5.10
C VAL A 55 9.77 -0.51 3.63
N TYR A 56 8.75 -0.54 2.77
CA TYR A 56 8.88 -0.11 1.37
C TYR A 56 9.36 1.35 1.28
N ALA A 57 8.73 2.25 2.04
CA ALA A 57 9.04 3.68 2.03
C ALA A 57 10.48 3.96 2.46
N HIS A 58 10.95 3.36 3.55
CA HIS A 58 12.33 3.47 3.98
C HIS A 58 13.31 2.91 2.95
N ALA A 59 12.99 1.77 2.34
CA ALA A 59 13.82 1.16 1.31
C ALA A 59 13.94 2.05 0.05
N ARG A 60 12.83 2.65 -0.40
CA ARG A 60 12.82 3.58 -1.54
C ARG A 60 13.56 4.87 -1.20
N ALA A 61 13.39 5.40 0.02
CA ALA A 61 14.14 6.57 0.47
C ALA A 61 15.65 6.30 0.54
N ALA A 62 16.05 5.11 0.98
CA ALA A 62 17.44 4.66 0.95
C ALA A 62 17.97 4.59 -0.50
N GLU A 63 17.22 4.00 -1.41
CA GLU A 63 17.57 3.92 -2.84
C GLU A 63 17.77 5.30 -3.46
N LEU A 64 16.85 6.24 -3.21
CA LEU A 64 16.93 7.64 -3.68
C LEU A 64 18.18 8.36 -3.15
N ARG A 65 18.72 7.94 -2.00
CA ARG A 65 19.95 8.47 -1.39
C ARG A 65 21.21 7.71 -1.81
N GLY A 66 21.09 6.66 -2.62
CA GLY A 66 22.20 5.76 -2.95
C GLY A 66 22.69 4.92 -1.76
N ALA A 67 21.86 4.74 -0.73
CA ALA A 67 22.18 3.96 0.45
C ALA A 67 21.92 2.45 0.23
N PRO A 68 22.65 1.55 0.90
CA PRO A 68 22.40 0.11 0.78
C PRO A 68 21.02 -0.29 1.34
N LEU A 69 20.21 -1.01 0.54
CA LEU A 69 18.94 -1.59 0.97
C LEU A 69 18.84 -3.12 0.80
N GLY A 70 19.90 -3.74 0.27
CA GLY A 70 19.94 -5.17 -0.07
C GLY A 70 19.51 -5.47 -1.50
N PRO A 71 19.57 -6.75 -1.92
CA PRO A 71 19.33 -7.13 -3.31
C PRO A 71 17.84 -7.11 -3.67
N GLY A 72 17.54 -6.53 -4.84
CA GLY A 72 16.25 -6.67 -5.54
C GLY A 72 15.20 -5.59 -5.26
N GLY A 73 15.60 -4.45 -4.70
CA GLY A 73 14.80 -3.23 -4.67
C GLY A 73 13.81 -3.11 -3.49
N PRO A 74 13.15 -1.95 -3.36
CA PRO A 74 12.25 -1.64 -2.23
C PRO A 74 11.13 -2.66 -2.01
N GLY A 75 10.44 -3.04 -3.09
CA GLY A 75 9.33 -3.99 -3.03
C GLY A 75 9.76 -5.38 -2.53
N ARG A 76 10.90 -5.88 -3.01
CA ARG A 76 11.42 -7.18 -2.57
C ARG A 76 11.91 -7.15 -1.13
N ARG A 77 12.48 -6.04 -0.66
CA ARG A 77 12.86 -5.89 0.76
C ARG A 77 11.64 -5.96 1.67
N ALA A 78 10.60 -5.18 1.38
CA ALA A 78 9.35 -5.16 2.14
C ALA A 78 8.66 -6.53 2.14
N ALA A 79 8.56 -7.17 0.98
CA ALA A 79 8.03 -8.53 0.85
C ALA A 79 8.84 -9.55 1.68
N ARG A 80 10.17 -9.48 1.65
CA ARG A 80 11.02 -10.40 2.42
C ARG A 80 10.85 -10.22 3.92
N TRP A 81 10.76 -8.97 4.39
CA TRP A 81 10.49 -8.68 5.79
C TRP A 81 9.16 -9.23 6.23
N PHE A 82 8.09 -8.99 5.47
CA PHE A 82 6.78 -9.47 5.86
C PHE A 82 6.75 -11.00 5.96
N ARG A 83 7.38 -11.71 5.03
CA ARG A 83 7.54 -13.16 5.14
C ARG A 83 8.31 -13.62 6.35
N SER A 84 9.36 -12.90 6.74
CA SER A 84 10.14 -13.27 7.94
C SER A 84 9.30 -13.29 9.23
N THR A 85 8.15 -12.57 9.25
CA THR A 85 7.24 -12.57 10.40
C THR A 85 6.52 -13.90 10.61
N PHE A 86 6.36 -14.71 9.56
CA PHE A 86 5.74 -16.05 9.60
C PHE A 86 6.66 -17.16 9.09
N ARG A 87 7.88 -16.83 8.67
CA ARG A 87 8.97 -17.76 8.30
C ARG A 87 10.23 -17.42 9.10
N PRO A 88 10.42 -18.00 10.30
CA PRO A 88 11.56 -17.68 11.16
C PRO A 88 12.95 -17.93 10.54
N ALA A 89 13.04 -18.83 9.54
CA ALA A 89 14.28 -19.11 8.82
C ALA A 89 14.64 -18.04 7.76
N GLN A 90 13.70 -17.16 7.41
CA GLN A 90 13.92 -16.14 6.39
C GLN A 90 14.60 -14.90 6.99
N THR A 91 15.75 -14.54 6.43
CA THR A 91 16.50 -13.34 6.81
C THR A 91 16.30 -12.20 5.80
N VAL A 92 16.54 -10.98 6.25
CA VAL A 92 16.43 -9.76 5.44
C VAL A 92 17.69 -8.96 5.62
N GLU A 93 18.55 -8.92 4.60
CA GLU A 93 19.82 -8.21 4.70
C GLU A 93 19.81 -6.92 3.86
N PRO A 94 20.15 -5.75 4.45
CA PRO A 94 20.43 -5.53 5.88
C PRO A 94 19.17 -5.70 6.77
N PRO A 95 19.29 -6.06 8.06
CA PRO A 95 18.15 -6.24 8.95
C PRO A 95 17.21 -5.03 8.97
N VAL A 96 15.89 -5.27 8.95
CA VAL A 96 14.89 -4.21 9.12
C VAL A 96 14.97 -3.66 10.53
N GLN A 97 15.17 -2.34 10.64
CA GLN A 97 15.21 -1.64 11.91
C GLN A 97 13.81 -1.30 12.42
N GLU A 98 13.64 -1.14 13.73
CA GLU A 98 12.35 -0.76 14.32
C GLU A 98 11.79 0.54 13.74
N ALA A 99 12.66 1.51 13.46
CA ALA A 99 12.28 2.78 12.82
C ALA A 99 11.72 2.60 11.39
N GLU A 100 12.05 1.51 10.70
CA GLU A 100 11.50 1.21 9.36
C GLU A 100 10.04 0.70 9.42
N LEU A 101 9.54 0.37 10.61
CA LEU A 101 8.18 -0.14 10.82
C LEU A 101 7.13 0.98 11.00
N ALA A 102 7.54 2.24 10.87
CA ALA A 102 6.66 3.40 10.96
C ALA A 102 7.03 4.46 9.90
N PRO A 103 6.10 5.37 9.56
CA PRO A 103 6.41 6.55 8.76
C PRO A 103 7.53 7.38 9.39
N GLY A 104 8.33 8.06 8.58
CA GLY A 104 9.48 8.86 9.05
C GLY A 104 10.77 8.57 8.28
N CYS A 105 10.68 8.13 7.03
CA CYS A 105 11.84 7.91 6.18
C CYS A 105 12.48 9.21 5.71
N GLY A 106 11.83 10.36 5.90
CA GLY A 106 12.36 11.69 5.58
C GLY A 106 12.16 12.11 4.13
N VAL A 107 11.30 11.40 3.39
CA VAL A 107 10.84 11.77 2.05
C VAL A 107 9.32 11.99 2.13
N PRO A 108 8.83 13.24 2.00
CA PRO A 108 7.46 13.57 2.38
C PRO A 108 6.35 12.72 1.74
N TRP A 109 6.44 12.44 0.44
CA TRP A 109 5.42 11.64 -0.25
C TRP A 109 5.48 10.15 0.11
N LEU A 110 6.66 9.60 0.43
CA LEU A 110 6.81 8.24 0.93
C LEU A 110 6.24 8.11 2.35
N ASP A 111 6.47 9.13 3.18
CA ASP A 111 5.88 9.20 4.52
C ASP A 111 4.35 9.32 4.45
N ALA A 112 3.81 10.04 3.46
CA ALA A 112 2.38 10.12 3.20
C ALA A 112 1.79 8.74 2.81
N VAL A 113 2.46 8.00 1.92
CA VAL A 113 2.07 6.63 1.55
C VAL A 113 2.07 5.70 2.76
N ALA A 114 3.10 5.76 3.60
CA ALA A 114 3.19 4.92 4.80
C ALA A 114 2.08 5.24 5.83
N ARG A 115 1.78 6.53 6.06
CA ARG A 115 0.66 6.95 6.92
C ARG A 115 -0.69 6.51 6.37
N PHE A 116 -0.90 6.70 5.08
CA PHE A 116 -2.12 6.27 4.39
C PHE A 116 -2.33 4.77 4.53
N ALA A 117 -1.31 3.95 4.25
CA ALA A 117 -1.39 2.50 4.37
C ALA A 117 -1.64 2.03 5.82
N ALA A 118 -1.09 2.74 6.82
CA ALA A 118 -1.39 2.47 8.22
C ALA A 118 -2.85 2.78 8.57
N ALA A 119 -3.37 3.95 8.18
CA ALA A 119 -4.77 4.30 8.38
C ALA A 119 -5.72 3.33 7.65
N LEU A 120 -5.36 2.93 6.43
CA LEU A 120 -6.10 1.97 5.63
C LEU A 120 -6.19 0.61 6.33
N GLY A 121 -5.04 0.02 6.70
CA GLY A 121 -4.98 -1.30 7.33
C GLY A 121 -5.58 -1.36 8.73
N GLU A 122 -5.51 -0.26 9.49
CA GLU A 122 -6.09 -0.19 10.83
C GLU A 122 -7.61 0.08 10.84
N GLY A 123 -8.25 0.23 9.67
CA GLY A 123 -9.68 0.55 9.62
C GLY A 123 -10.02 2.00 10.01
N ARG A 124 -9.06 2.93 9.91
CA ARG A 124 -9.18 4.32 10.38
C ARG A 124 -9.13 5.36 9.25
N LEU A 125 -9.25 4.94 7.99
CA LEU A 125 -9.23 5.86 6.85
C LEU A 125 -10.44 6.79 6.89
N ALA A 126 -10.21 8.11 6.93
CA ALA A 126 -11.23 9.17 6.78
C ALA A 126 -12.62 8.79 7.36
N PRO A 127 -12.75 8.64 8.68
CA PRO A 127 -13.95 8.09 9.32
C PRO A 127 -15.23 8.88 8.98
N GLU A 128 -15.11 10.18 8.73
CA GLU A 128 -16.18 11.04 8.27
C GLU A 128 -16.70 10.69 6.86
N VAL A 129 -15.82 10.23 5.97
CA VAL A 129 -16.19 9.79 4.62
C VAL A 129 -16.79 8.39 4.69
N LEU A 130 -16.16 7.48 5.43
CA LEU A 130 -16.57 6.08 5.52
C LEU A 130 -17.79 5.84 6.41
N ALA A 131 -18.17 6.81 7.26
CA ALA A 131 -19.38 6.75 8.09
C ALA A 131 -19.50 5.46 8.92
N GLY A 132 -18.38 4.94 9.41
CA GLY A 132 -18.33 3.72 10.24
C GLY A 132 -18.48 2.39 9.48
N ARG A 133 -18.41 2.39 8.15
CA ARG A 133 -18.38 1.14 7.36
C ARG A 133 -17.06 0.41 7.56
N GLU A 134 -17.13 -0.90 7.80
CA GLU A 134 -15.97 -1.78 7.76
C GLU A 134 -15.57 -2.03 6.31
N TYR A 135 -14.26 -2.01 6.02
CA TYR A 135 -13.75 -2.13 4.66
C TYR A 135 -12.45 -2.91 4.53
N VAL A 136 -11.76 -3.24 5.63
CA VAL A 136 -10.42 -3.83 5.58
C VAL A 136 -10.43 -5.21 4.89
N SER A 137 -11.49 -5.99 5.09
CA SER A 137 -11.71 -7.28 4.41
C SER A 137 -11.87 -7.13 2.89
N ALA A 138 -12.37 -5.98 2.40
CA ALA A 138 -12.53 -5.71 0.98
C ALA A 138 -11.20 -5.33 0.28
N LEU A 139 -10.09 -5.19 1.01
CA LEU A 139 -8.81 -4.78 0.46
C LEU A 139 -8.09 -5.88 -0.32
N THR A 140 -8.44 -7.16 -0.13
CA THR A 140 -7.79 -8.28 -0.81
C THR A 140 -8.81 -9.21 -1.49
N CYS A 141 -8.31 -10.10 -2.33
CA CYS A 141 -9.13 -11.13 -2.96
C CYS A 141 -9.48 -12.25 -1.98
N ASP A 142 -10.73 -12.30 -1.54
CA ASP A 142 -11.36 -13.45 -0.86
C ASP A 142 -11.71 -14.62 -1.81
N GLY A 143 -11.06 -14.69 -2.97
CA GLY A 143 -11.34 -15.71 -4.00
C GLY A 143 -12.37 -15.31 -5.06
N THR A 144 -12.91 -14.09 -5.03
CA THR A 144 -13.83 -13.56 -6.06
C THR A 144 -13.13 -12.94 -7.29
N GLY A 145 -11.79 -12.82 -7.29
CA GLY A 145 -10.99 -12.58 -8.50
C GLY A 145 -10.68 -11.12 -8.85
N ALA A 146 -11.01 -10.14 -8.01
CA ALA A 146 -10.60 -8.74 -8.24
C ALA A 146 -9.23 -8.42 -7.59
N GLY A 147 -8.15 -8.95 -8.16
CA GLY A 147 -6.78 -8.74 -7.70
C GLY A 147 -6.27 -7.29 -7.70
N SER A 148 -7.11 -6.34 -8.10
CA SER A 148 -6.73 -4.96 -8.38
C SER A 148 -7.27 -3.96 -7.34
N THR A 149 -7.97 -4.39 -6.27
CA THR A 149 -8.55 -3.43 -5.31
C THR A 149 -7.48 -2.62 -4.57
N LEU A 150 -6.51 -3.27 -3.91
CA LEU A 150 -5.42 -2.55 -3.24
C LEU A 150 -4.55 -1.77 -4.23
N GLU A 151 -4.36 -2.29 -5.45
CA GLU A 151 -3.65 -1.60 -6.53
C GLU A 151 -4.34 -0.29 -6.89
N LEU A 152 -5.65 -0.32 -7.16
CA LEU A 152 -6.44 0.85 -7.54
C LEU A 152 -6.55 1.85 -6.39
N ILE A 153 -6.71 1.40 -5.15
CA ILE A 153 -6.70 2.24 -3.96
C ILE A 153 -5.37 3.01 -3.85
N VAL A 154 -4.24 2.32 -4.01
CA VAL A 154 -2.91 2.96 -3.97
C VAL A 154 -2.67 3.86 -5.20
N ALA A 155 -3.18 3.48 -6.36
CA ALA A 155 -3.12 4.30 -7.57
C ALA A 155 -3.87 5.62 -7.37
N ILE A 156 -5.11 5.59 -6.90
CA ILE A 156 -5.90 6.80 -6.61
C ILE A 156 -5.19 7.71 -5.62
N PHE A 157 -4.73 7.15 -4.50
CA PHE A 157 -4.00 7.94 -3.49
C PHE A 157 -2.78 8.64 -4.10
N THR A 158 -1.93 7.90 -4.81
CA THR A 158 -0.68 8.45 -5.35
C THR A 158 -0.89 9.37 -6.54
N ASN A 159 -1.93 9.15 -7.36
CA ASN A 159 -2.33 10.03 -8.45
C ASN A 159 -2.84 11.36 -7.93
N VAL A 160 -3.78 11.35 -6.97
CA VAL A 160 -4.31 12.58 -6.37
C VAL A 160 -3.20 13.34 -5.63
N LEU A 161 -2.32 12.63 -4.92
CA LEU A 161 -1.16 13.26 -4.27
C LEU A 161 -0.22 13.92 -5.28
N ALA A 162 0.01 13.31 -6.44
CA ALA A 162 0.82 13.90 -7.50
C ALA A 162 0.14 15.11 -8.17
N LEU A 163 -1.17 15.05 -8.39
CA LEU A 163 -1.95 16.13 -9.01
C LEU A 163 -2.09 17.37 -8.11
N THR A 164 -2.25 17.15 -6.80
CA THR A 164 -2.61 18.21 -5.85
C THR A 164 -1.47 18.62 -4.91
N GLY A 165 -0.52 17.72 -4.66
CA GLY A 165 0.49 17.90 -3.63
C GLY A 165 -0.07 17.97 -2.20
N ASP A 166 -1.32 17.52 -1.99
CA ASP A 166 -2.03 17.54 -0.71
C ASP A 166 -2.47 16.13 -0.27
N GLU A 167 -1.92 15.69 0.85
CA GLU A 167 -2.22 14.38 1.45
C GLU A 167 -3.66 14.29 1.94
N ALA A 168 -4.25 15.37 2.47
CA ALA A 168 -5.63 15.35 2.96
C ALA A 168 -6.61 15.12 1.82
N THR A 169 -6.44 15.82 0.69
CA THR A 169 -7.21 15.59 -0.52
C THR A 169 -7.02 14.17 -1.05
N ALA A 170 -5.79 13.66 -1.10
CA ALA A 170 -5.52 12.28 -1.53
C ALA A 170 -6.21 11.23 -0.64
N VAL A 171 -6.16 11.39 0.68
CA VAL A 171 -6.86 10.54 1.66
C VAL A 171 -8.36 10.60 1.43
N GLN A 172 -8.93 11.81 1.33
CA GLN A 172 -10.37 12.00 1.16
C GLN A 172 -10.86 11.32 -0.12
N ARG A 173 -10.22 11.60 -1.27
CA ARG A 173 -10.59 11.01 -2.56
C ARG A 173 -10.50 9.49 -2.53
N THR A 174 -9.42 8.95 -1.96
CA THR A 174 -9.27 7.50 -1.85
C THR A 174 -10.32 6.87 -0.94
N ALA A 175 -10.70 7.52 0.15
CA ALA A 175 -11.77 7.07 1.03
C ALA A 175 -13.14 7.05 0.35
N GLN A 176 -13.43 8.00 -0.55
CA GLN A 176 -14.65 7.97 -1.35
C GLN A 176 -14.69 6.72 -2.25
N HIS A 177 -13.56 6.35 -2.87
CA HIS A 177 -13.46 5.11 -3.63
C HIS A 177 -13.69 3.89 -2.73
N VAL A 178 -12.99 3.80 -1.59
CA VAL A 178 -13.16 2.70 -0.63
C VAL A 178 -14.62 2.57 -0.19
N ARG A 179 -15.30 3.68 0.10
CA ARG A 179 -16.73 3.65 0.44
C ARG A 179 -17.59 3.08 -0.69
N SER A 180 -17.32 3.47 -1.94
CA SER A 180 -18.08 2.95 -3.09
C SER A 180 -17.94 1.44 -3.30
N LEU A 181 -16.93 0.80 -2.67
CA LEU A 181 -16.75 -0.66 -2.69
C LEU A 181 -17.60 -1.38 -1.63
N VAL A 182 -18.03 -0.68 -0.58
CA VAL A 182 -18.68 -1.29 0.61
C VAL A 182 -20.05 -0.68 0.95
N ASP A 183 -20.50 0.31 0.17
CA ASP A 183 -21.76 1.01 0.33
C ASP A 183 -22.38 1.20 -1.07
N ASP A 184 -23.26 0.29 -1.48
CA ASP A 184 -23.87 0.26 -2.83
C ASP A 184 -24.68 1.53 -3.16
N ASP A 185 -25.15 2.23 -2.12
CA ASP A 185 -25.91 3.48 -2.26
C ASP A 185 -24.99 4.72 -2.34
N TYR A 186 -23.67 4.55 -2.19
CA TYR A 186 -22.74 5.66 -2.18
C TYR A 186 -22.32 6.08 -3.59
N VAL A 187 -22.63 7.33 -3.93
CA VAL A 187 -22.19 7.97 -5.18
C VAL A 187 -21.02 8.92 -4.87
N VAL A 188 -19.90 8.70 -5.56
CA VAL A 188 -18.72 9.56 -5.44
C VAL A 188 -19.00 10.90 -6.12
N GLU A 189 -18.94 11.98 -5.35
CA GLU A 189 -19.12 13.36 -5.82
C GLU A 189 -17.94 14.26 -5.38
N PRO A 190 -17.30 14.99 -6.31
CA PRO A 190 -17.44 14.86 -7.77
C PRO A 190 -16.95 13.48 -8.26
N PRO A 191 -17.42 12.99 -9.43
CA PRO A 191 -16.91 11.75 -10.02
C PRO A 191 -15.39 11.75 -10.17
N PHE A 192 -14.76 10.58 -10.16
CA PHE A 192 -13.33 10.48 -10.43
C PHE A 192 -12.99 10.91 -11.85
N THR A 193 -11.90 11.64 -12.01
CA THR A 193 -11.32 11.87 -13.34
C THR A 193 -10.53 10.65 -13.81
N GLU A 194 -10.22 10.60 -15.11
CA GLU A 194 -9.36 9.56 -15.68
C GLU A 194 -7.97 9.57 -15.03
N GLU A 195 -7.41 10.76 -14.78
CA GLU A 195 -6.09 10.90 -14.17
C GLU A 195 -6.03 10.41 -12.72
N GLU A 196 -7.13 10.54 -11.96
CA GLU A 196 -7.20 10.02 -10.60
C GLU A 196 -7.17 8.48 -10.58
N THR A 197 -7.80 7.83 -11.56
CA THR A 197 -7.97 6.36 -11.58
C THR A 197 -7.03 5.62 -12.52
N ALA A 198 -6.20 6.33 -13.28
CA ALA A 198 -5.33 5.73 -14.28
C ALA A 198 -4.30 4.78 -13.67
N LEU A 199 -4.19 3.60 -14.29
CA LEU A 199 -3.15 2.59 -14.03
C LEU A 199 -1.99 2.65 -15.04
N TRP A 200 -2.03 3.56 -16.01
CA TRP A 200 -1.03 3.69 -17.09
C TRP A 200 -0.23 5.00 -17.04
N LEU A 201 -0.55 5.90 -16.09
CA LEU A 201 0.15 7.16 -15.84
C LEU A 201 1.23 7.04 -14.76
#